data_AF-A0A494WXV2-F1
#
_entry.id   AF-A0A494WXV2-F1
#
_cell.length_a   1.000
_cell.length_b   1.000
_cell.length_c   1.000
_cell.angle_alpha   90.00
_cell.angle_beta   90.00
_cell.angle_gamma   90.00
#
_symmetry.space_group_name_H-M   'P 1'
#
loop_
_entity.id
_entity.type
_entity.pdbx_description
1 polymer ?
#
loop_
_entity_poly.entity_id
_entity_poly.type
_entity_poly.pdbx_seq_one_letter_code
_entity_poly.pdbx_strand_id
1 'polypeptide(L)'
;MAGLTLAVLLFLLMVYVPGNVALGIAGRRRAERSMSDALIIGSGVFVIVFGTMGALQITGRSGIFERFVNTIMAASGVVQAKPSPEAMLIMFSFEYMVAFILGLIELFRVSGRPWDQRGAVIKVKPGDSLLETLIAYRKAGLRPNVVIHLKEGHKVEGECLRYNWNGKTAFLIGDADNPEKQIWVGLDEVIKIEFVNLDFLEIVERDKEKSLELLQKIEAHRKVFNWISPGYGDEVYEGKIKAIKNTLSLNDSTVPGAVEPRKTINSKGA
;
A
#
# COMPACT_ATOMS: atom_id res chain seq x y z
N MET A 1 35.98 12.90 -26.88
CA MET A 1 34.74 13.26 -26.15
C MET A 1 33.76 12.10 -26.02
N ALA A 2 33.54 11.28 -27.07
CA ALA A 2 32.59 10.15 -27.02
C ALA A 2 32.89 9.05 -25.96
N GLY A 3 34.17 8.84 -25.61
CA GLY A 3 34.54 7.86 -24.56
C GLY A 3 34.12 8.29 -23.15
N LEU A 4 34.28 9.59 -22.83
CA LEU A 4 33.87 10.14 -21.53
C LEU A 4 32.35 10.01 -21.33
N THR A 5 31.57 10.28 -22.37
CA THR A 5 30.10 10.17 -22.32
C THR A 5 29.62 8.73 -22.11
N LEU A 6 30.29 7.75 -22.71
CA LEU A 6 29.94 6.33 -22.54
C LEU A 6 30.25 5.84 -21.12
N ALA A 7 31.42 6.18 -20.58
CA ALA A 7 31.81 5.80 -19.23
C ALA A 7 30.89 6.43 -18.16
N VAL A 8 30.52 7.71 -18.32
CA VAL A 8 29.57 8.38 -17.43
C VAL A 8 28.19 7.74 -17.51
N LEU A 9 27.72 7.40 -18.72
CA LEU A 9 26.42 6.73 -18.89
C LEU A 9 26.43 5.35 -18.25
N LEU A 10 27.50 4.57 -18.42
CA LEU A 10 27.65 3.25 -17.78
C LEU A 10 27.68 3.36 -16.26
N PHE A 11 28.38 4.35 -15.73
CA PHE A 11 28.43 4.60 -14.29
C PHE A 11 27.04 4.98 -13.74
N LEU A 12 26.34 5.89 -14.43
CA LEU A 12 24.97 6.23 -14.08
C LEU A 12 24.04 5.02 -14.15
N LEU A 13 24.23 4.12 -15.11
CA LEU A 13 23.40 2.93 -15.26
C LEU A 13 23.66 1.92 -14.13
N MET A 14 24.94 1.72 -13.76
CA MET A 14 25.34 0.89 -12.62
C MET A 14 24.81 1.42 -11.29
N VAL A 15 24.70 2.73 -11.12
CA VAL A 15 24.13 3.28 -9.88
C VAL A 15 22.60 3.31 -9.94
N TYR A 16 22.03 3.93 -10.97
CA TYR A 16 20.61 4.27 -11.01
C TYR A 16 19.70 3.06 -11.18
N VAL A 17 20.08 2.08 -12.01
CA VAL A 17 19.22 0.92 -12.29
C VAL A 17 19.12 -0.01 -11.07
N PRO A 18 20.21 -0.43 -10.43
CA PRO A 18 20.16 -1.24 -9.20
C PRO A 18 19.47 -0.53 -8.04
N GLY A 19 19.63 0.79 -7.90
CA GLY A 19 18.88 1.58 -6.91
C GLY A 19 17.37 1.50 -7.11
N ASN A 20 16.90 1.61 -8.36
CA ASN A 20 15.48 1.44 -8.69
C ASN A 20 14.97 0.01 -8.53
N VAL A 21 15.82 -0.99 -8.78
CA VAL A 21 15.51 -2.40 -8.56
C VAL A 21 15.32 -2.68 -7.07
N ALA A 22 16.25 -2.25 -6.22
CA ALA A 22 16.16 -2.40 -4.78
C ALA A 22 14.89 -1.74 -4.21
N LEU A 23 14.62 -0.48 -4.59
CA LEU A 23 13.42 0.25 -4.20
C LEU A 23 12.13 -0.41 -4.70
N GLY A 24 12.17 -1.00 -5.90
CA GLY A 24 11.03 -1.69 -6.47
C GLY A 24 10.69 -2.99 -5.74
N ILE A 25 11.72 -3.76 -5.37
CA ILE A 25 11.57 -5.00 -4.61
C ILE A 25 11.16 -4.70 -3.17
N ALA A 26 11.64 -3.59 -2.60
CA ALA A 26 11.18 -3.07 -1.31
C ALA A 26 9.69 -2.68 -1.29
N GLY A 27 8.98 -2.74 -2.43
CA GLY A 27 7.55 -2.49 -2.53
C GLY A 27 7.16 -1.03 -2.73
N ARG A 28 8.13 -0.11 -2.92
CA ARG A 28 7.83 1.31 -3.14
C ARG A 28 7.19 1.54 -4.51
N ARG A 29 6.11 2.32 -4.56
CA ARG A 29 5.43 2.66 -5.82
C ARG A 29 6.32 3.56 -6.66
N ARG A 30 6.17 3.56 -7.99
CA ARG A 30 6.97 4.43 -8.89
C ARG A 30 6.89 5.91 -8.50
N ALA A 31 5.73 6.37 -8.02
CA ALA A 31 5.51 7.75 -7.58
C ALA A 31 6.25 8.11 -6.27
N GLU A 32 6.68 7.12 -5.48
CA GLU A 32 7.36 7.30 -4.20
C GLU A 32 8.89 7.17 -4.35
N ARG A 33 9.39 6.84 -5.55
CA ARG A 33 10.81 6.68 -5.84
C ARG A 33 11.39 8.03 -6.24
N SER A 34 11.96 8.74 -5.28
CA SER A 34 12.72 9.94 -5.59
C SER A 34 14.02 9.58 -6.32
N MET A 35 14.47 10.45 -7.22
CA MET A 35 15.74 10.25 -7.93
C MET A 35 16.92 10.21 -6.95
N SER A 36 16.87 11.01 -5.88
CA SER A 36 17.87 11.00 -4.81
C SER A 36 17.94 9.66 -4.10
N ASP A 37 16.81 9.04 -3.75
CA ASP A 37 16.81 7.75 -3.06
C ASP A 37 17.38 6.64 -3.95
N ALA A 38 17.02 6.65 -5.24
CA ALA A 38 17.55 5.70 -6.21
C ALA A 38 19.08 5.82 -6.34
N LEU A 39 19.62 7.05 -6.36
CA LEU A 39 21.06 7.28 -6.42
C LEU A 39 21.77 6.89 -5.12
N ILE A 40 21.20 7.21 -3.96
CA ILE A 40 21.79 6.86 -2.66
C ILE A 40 21.86 5.33 -2.50
N ILE A 41 20.73 4.64 -2.69
CA ILE A 41 20.68 3.17 -2.55
C ILE A 41 21.53 2.50 -3.63
N GLY A 42 21.44 2.98 -4.86
CA GLY A 42 22.26 2.53 -5.98
C GLY A 42 23.76 2.66 -5.71
N SER A 43 24.20 3.79 -5.15
CA SER A 43 25.60 4.01 -4.81
C SER A 43 26.07 3.06 -3.71
N GLY A 44 25.21 2.77 -2.73
CA GLY A 44 25.47 1.78 -1.70
C GLY A 44 25.65 0.37 -2.29
N VAL A 45 24.75 -0.04 -3.20
CA VAL A 45 24.85 -1.32 -3.93
C VAL A 45 26.17 -1.40 -4.69
N PHE A 46 26.48 -0.35 -5.46
CA PHE A 46 27.71 -0.27 -6.25
C PHE A 46 28.95 -0.42 -5.36
N VAL A 47 29.03 0.32 -4.25
CA VAL A 47 30.17 0.25 -3.31
C VAL A 47 30.33 -1.15 -2.71
N ILE A 48 29.23 -1.82 -2.33
CA ILE A 48 29.28 -3.18 -1.80
C ILE A 48 29.82 -4.16 -2.84
N VAL A 49 29.31 -4.09 -4.07
CA VAL A 49 29.70 -5.00 -5.17
C VAL A 49 31.15 -4.76 -5.58
N PHE A 50 31.51 -3.50 -5.78
CA PHE A 50 32.86 -3.08 -6.16
C PHE A 50 33.88 -3.46 -5.08
N GLY A 51 33.57 -3.23 -3.81
CA GLY A 51 34.41 -3.62 -2.68
C GLY A 51 34.56 -5.14 -2.55
N THR A 52 33.47 -5.90 -2.74
CA THR A 52 33.51 -7.37 -2.68
C THR A 52 34.38 -7.95 -3.81
N MET A 53 34.23 -7.44 -5.03
CA MET A 53 35.02 -7.89 -6.18
C MET A 53 36.49 -7.49 -6.07
N GLY A 54 36.78 -6.30 -5.56
CA GLY A 54 38.15 -5.88 -5.24
C GLY A 54 38.80 -6.76 -4.18
N ALA A 55 38.08 -7.11 -3.11
CA ALA A 55 38.58 -8.03 -2.08
C ALA A 55 38.85 -9.44 -2.64
N LEU A 56 37.98 -9.95 -3.52
CA LEU A 56 38.20 -11.23 -4.21
C LEU A 56 39.44 -11.20 -5.13
N GLN A 57 39.75 -10.05 -5.71
CA GLN A 57 40.98 -9.89 -6.49
C GLN A 57 42.23 -9.87 -5.60
N ILE A 58 42.22 -9.13 -4.49
CA ILE A 58 43.36 -9.06 -3.56
C ILE A 58 43.70 -10.46 -3.02
N THR A 59 42.69 -11.29 -2.80
CA THR A 59 42.87 -12.69 -2.36
C THR A 59 43.26 -13.65 -3.48
N GLY A 60 43.46 -13.17 -4.71
CA GLY A 60 43.83 -13.97 -5.87
C GLY A 60 42.73 -14.90 -6.38
N ARG A 61 41.50 -14.76 -5.89
CA ARG A 61 40.38 -15.67 -6.21
C ARG A 61 39.66 -15.32 -7.51
N SER A 62 39.76 -14.06 -7.96
CA SER A 62 39.07 -13.59 -9.16
C SER A 62 39.81 -12.44 -9.83
N GLY A 63 39.95 -12.49 -11.16
CA GLY A 63 40.43 -11.37 -11.99
C GLY A 63 39.30 -10.52 -12.59
N ILE A 64 38.04 -10.72 -12.17
CA ILE A 64 36.87 -10.04 -12.77
C ILE A 64 36.95 -8.52 -12.56
N PHE A 65 37.40 -8.07 -11.38
CA PHE A 65 37.48 -6.65 -11.05
C PHE A 65 38.45 -5.90 -11.96
N GLU A 66 39.67 -6.40 -12.14
CA GLU A 66 40.65 -5.81 -13.08
C GLU A 66 40.13 -5.80 -14.52
N ARG A 67 39.56 -6.92 -14.99
CA ARG A 67 38.98 -7.01 -16.33
C ARG A 67 37.85 -5.99 -16.53
N PHE A 68 37.04 -5.77 -15.49
CA PHE A 68 35.99 -4.75 -15.50
C PHE A 68 36.58 -3.33 -15.55
N VAL A 69 37.51 -2.98 -14.67
CA VAL A 69 38.16 -1.66 -14.64
C VAL A 69 38.87 -1.36 -15.96
N ASN A 70 39.60 -2.33 -16.51
CA ASN A 70 40.24 -2.21 -17.83
C ASN A 70 39.22 -1.99 -18.95
N THR A 71 38.04 -2.59 -18.84
CA THR A 71 36.95 -2.37 -19.82
C THR A 71 36.37 -0.97 -19.72
N ILE A 72 36.18 -0.43 -18.51
CA ILE A 72 35.72 0.96 -18.30
C ILE A 72 36.80 1.98 -18.74
N MET A 73 38.07 1.70 -18.46
CA MET A 73 39.18 2.54 -18.93
C MET A 73 39.35 2.51 -20.45
N ALA A 74 39.10 1.35 -21.08
CA ALA A 74 39.04 1.25 -22.53
C ALA A 74 37.85 2.03 -23.12
N ALA A 75 36.67 1.91 -22.50
CA ALA A 75 35.47 2.63 -22.92
C ALA A 75 35.60 4.16 -22.79
N SER A 76 36.33 4.64 -21.78
CA SER A 76 36.66 6.06 -21.61
C SER A 76 37.74 6.57 -22.56
N GLY A 77 38.42 5.67 -23.28
CA GLY A 77 39.53 6.00 -24.19
C GLY A 77 40.85 6.29 -23.48
N VAL A 78 40.96 5.95 -22.18
CA VAL A 78 42.16 6.19 -21.37
C VAL A 78 43.23 5.13 -21.64
N VAL A 79 42.82 3.89 -21.91
CA VAL A 79 43.73 2.76 -22.15
C VAL A 79 43.34 2.01 -23.41
N GLN A 80 44.31 1.59 -24.22
CA GLN A 80 44.08 0.65 -25.33
C GLN A 80 44.05 -0.79 -24.82
N ALA A 81 43.03 -1.15 -24.05
CA ALA A 81 42.79 -2.52 -23.61
C ALA A 81 41.61 -3.12 -24.38
N LYS A 82 41.65 -4.44 -24.62
CA LYS A 82 40.51 -5.15 -25.24
C LYS A 82 39.37 -5.21 -24.22
N PRO A 83 38.19 -4.64 -24.52
CA PRO A 83 37.06 -4.68 -23.60
C PRO A 83 36.62 -6.13 -23.36
N SER A 84 36.19 -6.43 -22.14
CA SER A 84 35.70 -7.74 -21.73
C SER A 84 34.21 -7.65 -21.39
N PRO A 85 33.31 -7.95 -22.35
CA PRO A 85 31.87 -7.94 -22.13
C PRO A 85 31.44 -8.90 -21.02
N GLU A 86 32.11 -10.05 -20.92
CA GLU A 86 31.88 -11.05 -19.86
C GLU A 86 32.06 -10.45 -18.47
N ALA A 87 33.15 -9.71 -18.23
CA ALA A 87 33.41 -9.08 -16.94
C ALA A 87 32.35 -8.02 -16.59
N MET A 88 31.90 -7.24 -17.58
CA MET A 88 30.78 -6.31 -17.39
C MET A 88 29.49 -7.04 -17.03
N LEU A 89 29.14 -8.10 -17.75
CA LEU A 89 27.92 -8.87 -17.50
C LEU A 89 27.93 -9.51 -16.11
N ILE A 90 29.08 -10.04 -15.67
CA ILE A 90 29.22 -10.59 -14.31
C ILE A 90 29.05 -9.50 -13.25
N MET A 91 29.68 -8.33 -13.43
CA MET A 91 29.53 -7.20 -12.51
C MET A 91 28.07 -6.75 -12.40
N PHE A 92 27.39 -6.56 -13.53
CA PHE A 92 25.97 -6.23 -13.54
C PHE A 92 25.13 -7.30 -12.85
N SER A 93 25.39 -8.59 -13.12
CA SER A 93 24.65 -9.69 -12.50
C SER A 93 24.78 -9.69 -10.98
N PHE A 94 25.99 -9.47 -10.45
CA PHE A 94 26.21 -9.33 -9.02
C PHE A 94 25.53 -8.09 -8.44
N GLU A 95 25.56 -6.99 -9.17
CA GLU A 95 24.92 -5.74 -8.76
C GLU A 95 23.41 -5.86 -8.62
N TYR A 96 22.77 -6.49 -9.61
CA TYR A 96 21.35 -6.84 -9.56
C TYR A 96 21.04 -7.81 -8.41
N MET A 97 21.89 -8.82 -8.17
CA MET A 97 21.70 -9.77 -7.08
C MET A 97 21.75 -9.08 -5.71
N VAL A 98 22.73 -8.19 -5.49
CA VAL A 98 22.85 -7.42 -4.23
C VAL A 98 21.67 -6.46 -4.06
N ALA A 99 21.28 -5.73 -5.11
CA ALA A 99 20.09 -4.87 -5.09
C ALA A 99 18.82 -5.67 -4.75
N PHE A 100 18.69 -6.87 -5.31
CA PHE A 100 17.56 -7.76 -5.02
C PHE A 100 17.53 -8.19 -3.55
N ILE A 101 18.68 -8.63 -3.01
CA ILE A 101 18.80 -9.03 -1.61
C ILE A 101 18.50 -7.85 -0.67
N LEU A 102 19.04 -6.66 -0.93
CA LEU A 102 18.77 -5.48 -0.11
C LEU A 102 17.30 -5.06 -0.16
N GLY A 103 16.70 -5.07 -1.36
CA GLY A 103 15.27 -4.82 -1.52
C GLY A 103 14.41 -5.82 -0.77
N LEU A 104 14.77 -7.11 -0.78
CA LEU A 104 14.09 -8.14 0.02
C LEU A 104 14.26 -7.94 1.52
N ILE A 105 15.46 -7.55 1.97
CA ILE A 105 15.71 -7.26 3.39
C ILE A 105 14.84 -6.09 3.85
N GLU A 106 14.76 -5.01 3.07
CA GLU A 106 13.88 -3.87 3.36
C GLU A 106 12.40 -4.30 3.35
N LEU A 107 11.99 -5.06 2.33
CA LEU A 107 10.65 -5.61 2.25
C LEU A 107 10.30 -6.42 3.51
N PHE A 108 11.15 -7.38 3.91
CA PHE A 108 10.93 -8.20 5.10
C PHE A 108 10.98 -7.41 6.41
N ARG A 109 11.69 -6.28 6.46
CA ARG A 109 11.63 -5.37 7.62
C ARG A 109 10.28 -4.68 7.74
N VAL A 110 9.69 -4.30 6.61
CA VAL A 110 8.40 -3.58 6.56
C VAL A 110 7.21 -4.54 6.65
N SER A 111 7.24 -5.65 5.91
CA SER A 111 6.15 -6.64 5.85
C SER A 111 6.24 -7.73 6.92
N GLY A 112 7.33 -7.75 7.72
CA GLY A 112 7.70 -8.88 8.56
C GLY A 112 8.31 -10.03 7.74
N ARG A 113 9.08 -10.90 8.43
CA ARG A 113 9.66 -12.08 7.79
C ARG A 113 8.57 -13.14 7.56
N PRO A 114 8.52 -13.82 6.40
CA PRO A 114 7.51 -14.85 6.14
C PRO A 114 7.59 -16.03 7.14
N TRP A 115 8.75 -16.22 7.78
CA TRP A 115 8.98 -17.23 8.82
C TRP A 115 8.64 -16.76 10.26
N ASP A 116 8.60 -15.45 10.52
CA ASP A 116 8.19 -14.89 11.83
C ASP A 116 6.64 -14.87 11.98
N GLN A 117 5.91 -15.10 10.89
CA GLN A 117 4.45 -15.24 10.87
C GLN A 117 3.95 -16.62 11.37
N ARG A 118 4.79 -17.39 12.09
CA ARG A 118 4.34 -18.61 12.80
C ARG A 118 3.59 -18.33 14.12
N GLY A 119 3.26 -17.08 14.42
CA GLY A 119 2.48 -16.77 15.63
C GLY A 119 1.80 -15.41 15.73
N ALA A 120 1.97 -14.48 14.78
CA ALA A 120 1.30 -13.18 14.85
C ALA A 120 0.99 -12.62 13.46
N VAL A 121 -0.26 -12.18 13.31
CA VAL A 121 -0.92 -11.59 12.13
C VAL A 121 -1.48 -12.62 11.14
N ILE A 122 -2.81 -12.78 11.26
CA ILE A 122 -3.70 -13.58 10.43
C ILE A 122 -3.56 -13.15 8.96
N LYS A 123 -3.04 -14.05 8.13
CA LYS A 123 -3.17 -13.95 6.67
C LYS A 123 -4.64 -14.10 6.31
N VAL A 124 -5.24 -13.00 5.91
CA VAL A 124 -6.47 -12.99 5.09
C VAL A 124 -6.17 -13.83 3.85
N LYS A 125 -6.87 -14.96 3.66
CA LYS A 125 -6.79 -15.70 2.41
C LYS A 125 -7.48 -14.86 1.34
N PRO A 126 -6.82 -14.55 0.21
CA PRO A 126 -7.52 -14.04 -0.97
C PRO A 126 -8.51 -15.13 -1.40
N GLY A 127 -9.81 -14.81 -1.39
CA GLY A 127 -10.90 -15.74 -1.71
C GLY A 127 -11.95 -15.97 -0.61
N ASP A 128 -11.80 -15.38 0.57
CA ASP A 128 -12.85 -15.44 1.60
C ASP A 128 -13.81 -14.25 1.41
N SER A 129 -14.76 -14.38 0.49
CA SER A 129 -15.71 -13.33 0.09
C SER A 129 -16.45 -12.70 1.28
N LEU A 130 -16.67 -13.49 2.33
CA LEU A 130 -17.25 -13.04 3.58
C LEU A 130 -16.36 -12.01 4.29
N LEU A 131 -15.06 -12.28 4.37
CA LEU A 131 -14.08 -11.42 5.02
C LEU A 131 -13.86 -10.14 4.21
N GLU A 132 -13.84 -10.23 2.88
CA GLU A 132 -13.80 -9.06 2.00
C GLU A 132 -15.02 -8.15 2.21
N THR A 133 -16.22 -8.75 2.31
CA THR A 133 -17.47 -8.03 2.60
C THR A 133 -17.40 -7.32 3.96
N LEU A 134 -16.95 -8.00 5.01
CA LEU A 134 -16.79 -7.41 6.34
C LEU A 134 -15.75 -6.27 6.36
N ILE A 135 -14.66 -6.41 5.60
CA ILE A 135 -13.66 -5.35 5.42
C ILE A 135 -14.29 -4.15 4.71
N ALA A 136 -15.14 -4.37 3.71
CA ALA A 136 -15.84 -3.30 3.01
C ALA A 136 -16.75 -2.50 3.96
N TYR A 137 -17.57 -3.19 4.79
CA TYR A 137 -18.40 -2.54 5.82
C TYR A 137 -17.55 -1.68 6.77
N ARG A 138 -16.41 -2.23 7.22
CA ARG A 138 -15.49 -1.51 8.09
C ARG A 138 -14.91 -0.25 7.43
N LYS A 139 -14.56 -0.30 6.15
CA LYS A 139 -14.09 0.87 5.37
C LYS A 139 -15.18 1.92 5.14
N ALA A 140 -16.44 1.48 5.10
CA ALA A 140 -17.60 2.36 4.98
C ALA A 140 -18.02 2.96 6.35
N GLY A 141 -17.44 2.51 7.47
CA GLY A 141 -17.88 2.91 8.81
C GLY A 141 -19.26 2.37 9.20
N LEU A 142 -19.77 1.40 8.44
CA LEU A 142 -21.06 0.77 8.63
C LEU A 142 -20.89 -0.56 9.38
N ARG A 143 -21.94 -0.94 10.11
CA ARG A 143 -22.03 -2.28 10.69
C ARG A 143 -22.89 -3.18 9.80
N PRO A 144 -22.50 -4.45 9.58
CA PRO A 144 -23.29 -5.35 8.77
C PRO A 144 -24.52 -5.82 9.54
N ASN A 145 -25.70 -5.67 8.95
CA ASN A 145 -26.91 -6.35 9.41
C ASN A 145 -26.97 -7.71 8.73
N VAL A 146 -26.99 -8.77 9.53
CA VAL A 146 -26.86 -10.14 9.06
C VAL A 146 -28.03 -10.99 9.49
N VAL A 147 -28.43 -11.86 8.57
CA VAL A 147 -29.31 -12.99 8.81
C VAL A 147 -28.48 -14.26 8.66
N ILE A 148 -28.34 -15.00 9.76
CA ILE A 148 -27.54 -16.22 9.82
C ILE A 148 -28.47 -17.42 9.97
N HIS A 149 -28.35 -18.38 9.04
CA HIS A 149 -29.05 -19.66 9.07
C HIS A 149 -28.13 -20.74 9.62
N LEU A 150 -28.55 -21.39 10.71
CA LEU A 150 -27.80 -22.45 11.39
C LEU A 150 -28.19 -23.84 10.90
N LYS A 151 -27.33 -24.83 11.13
CA LYS A 151 -27.53 -26.25 10.78
C LYS A 151 -28.80 -26.87 11.39
N GLU A 152 -29.22 -26.37 12.54
CA GLU A 152 -30.39 -26.84 13.27
C GLU A 152 -31.71 -26.19 12.79
N GLY A 153 -31.67 -25.40 11.71
CA GLY A 153 -32.84 -24.69 11.17
C GLY A 153 -33.20 -23.41 11.94
N HIS A 154 -32.46 -23.09 13.00
CA HIS A 154 -32.58 -21.82 13.72
C HIS A 154 -32.02 -20.66 12.89
N LYS A 155 -32.69 -19.51 12.95
CA LYS A 155 -32.30 -18.25 12.31
C LYS A 155 -31.91 -17.24 13.40
N VAL A 156 -30.76 -16.59 13.24
CA VAL A 156 -30.34 -15.47 14.07
C VAL A 156 -30.26 -14.23 13.18
N GLU A 157 -30.89 -13.15 13.60
CA GLU A 157 -30.94 -11.89 12.87
C GLU A 157 -30.50 -10.75 13.78
N GLY A 158 -29.71 -9.82 13.24
CA GLY A 158 -29.29 -8.64 13.98
C GLY A 158 -28.06 -7.95 13.42
N GLU A 159 -27.55 -7.00 14.18
CA GLU A 159 -26.35 -6.24 13.83
C GLU A 159 -25.10 -7.01 14.25
N CYS A 160 -24.15 -7.18 13.33
CA CYS A 160 -22.85 -7.75 13.63
C CYS A 160 -22.00 -6.70 14.38
N LEU A 161 -21.92 -6.86 15.71
CA LEU A 161 -21.16 -5.98 16.60
C LEU A 161 -19.66 -6.26 16.52
N ARG A 162 -19.29 -7.54 16.51
CA ARG A 162 -17.90 -8.01 16.42
C ARG A 162 -17.83 -9.31 15.64
N TYR A 163 -16.68 -9.58 15.04
CA TYR A 163 -16.38 -10.87 14.45
C TYR A 163 -14.98 -11.29 14.93
N ASN A 164 -14.83 -12.56 15.29
CA ASN A 164 -13.56 -13.17 15.64
C ASN A 164 -13.16 -14.14 14.54
N TRP A 165 -11.92 -14.03 14.08
CA TRP A 165 -11.35 -14.88 13.04
C TRP A 165 -10.16 -15.72 13.54
N ASN A 166 -9.88 -15.69 14.86
CA ASN A 166 -8.72 -16.35 15.46
C ASN A 166 -9.14 -17.57 16.29
N GLY A 167 -8.76 -18.77 15.83
CA GLY A 167 -8.96 -20.05 16.53
C GLY A 167 -10.37 -20.64 16.40
N LYS A 168 -11.42 -19.82 16.58
CA LYS A 168 -12.81 -20.16 16.25
C LYS A 168 -13.46 -18.97 15.55
N THR A 169 -13.84 -19.17 14.30
CA THR A 169 -14.53 -18.17 13.48
C THR A 169 -15.94 -17.97 14.03
N ALA A 170 -16.26 -16.79 14.53
CA ALA A 170 -17.55 -16.52 15.17
C ALA A 170 -17.99 -15.06 15.00
N PHE A 171 -19.31 -14.86 14.96
CA PHE A 171 -19.95 -13.55 14.96
C PHE A 171 -20.57 -13.24 16.32
N LEU A 172 -20.41 -12.01 16.78
CA LEU A 172 -21.20 -11.44 17.87
C LEU A 172 -22.32 -10.62 17.26
N ILE A 173 -23.55 -11.10 17.43
CA ILE A 173 -24.74 -10.48 16.87
C ILE A 173 -25.52 -9.85 18.01
N GLY A 174 -25.82 -8.56 17.88
CA GLY A 174 -26.79 -7.87 18.72
C GLY A 174 -28.18 -8.02 18.11
N ASP A 175 -29.13 -8.53 18.89
CA ASP A 175 -30.53 -8.63 18.49
C ASP A 175 -31.09 -7.22 18.19
N ALA A 176 -31.76 -7.06 17.05
CA ALA A 176 -32.27 -5.76 16.62
C ALA A 176 -33.43 -5.26 17.51
N ASP A 177 -34.20 -6.20 18.07
CA ASP A 177 -35.36 -5.89 18.92
C ASP A 177 -34.96 -5.72 20.39
N ASN A 178 -33.83 -6.31 20.81
CA ASN A 178 -33.31 -6.20 22.17
C ASN A 178 -31.79 -6.01 22.19
N PRO A 179 -31.28 -4.77 22.26
CA PRO A 179 -29.86 -4.47 22.18
C PRO A 179 -29.03 -5.02 23.35
N GLU A 180 -29.66 -5.42 24.46
CA GLU A 180 -28.98 -6.08 25.59
C GLU A 180 -28.69 -7.56 25.30
N LYS A 181 -29.41 -8.16 24.35
CA LYS A 181 -29.26 -9.56 23.97
C LYS A 181 -28.21 -9.71 22.88
N GLN A 182 -27.04 -10.20 23.29
CA GLN A 182 -25.91 -10.45 22.39
C GLN A 182 -25.63 -11.95 22.32
N ILE A 183 -25.47 -12.47 21.11
CA ILE A 183 -25.30 -13.90 20.85
C ILE A 183 -24.00 -14.10 20.07
N TRP A 184 -23.15 -15.00 20.56
CA TRP A 184 -22.02 -15.50 19.80
C TRP A 184 -22.47 -16.68 18.93
N VAL A 185 -22.24 -16.58 17.62
CA VAL A 185 -22.59 -17.59 16.63
C VAL A 185 -21.31 -18.12 15.98
N GLY A 186 -21.03 -19.40 16.16
CA GLY A 186 -19.90 -20.08 15.52
C GLY A 186 -20.15 -20.30 14.02
N LEU A 187 -19.20 -19.92 13.17
CA LEU A 187 -19.31 -20.09 11.71
C LEU A 187 -19.33 -21.56 11.26
N ASP A 188 -18.87 -22.48 12.11
CA ASP A 188 -18.95 -23.93 11.90
C ASP A 188 -20.38 -24.47 11.94
N GLU A 189 -21.30 -23.75 12.58
CA GLU A 189 -22.72 -24.09 12.68
C GLU A 189 -23.56 -23.40 11.60
N VAL A 190 -22.95 -22.54 10.78
CA VAL A 190 -23.63 -21.70 9.80
C VAL A 190 -23.73 -22.41 8.44
N ILE A 191 -24.93 -22.40 7.87
CA ILE A 191 -25.19 -22.84 6.49
C ILE A 191 -25.13 -21.65 5.53
N LYS A 192 -25.73 -20.52 5.92
CA LYS A 192 -25.91 -19.35 5.04
C LYS A 192 -25.88 -18.06 5.84
N ILE A 193 -25.26 -17.03 5.27
CA ILE A 193 -25.24 -15.66 5.80
C ILE A 193 -25.79 -14.74 4.71
N GLU A 194 -26.77 -13.94 5.06
CA GLU A 194 -27.33 -12.91 4.19
C GLU A 194 -27.02 -11.53 4.79
N PHE A 195 -26.48 -10.63 3.98
CA PHE A 195 -26.20 -9.25 4.38
C PHE A 195 -27.36 -8.37 3.91
N VAL A 196 -28.13 -7.84 4.87
CA VAL A 196 -29.38 -7.12 4.58
C VAL A 196 -29.12 -5.69 4.10
N ASN A 197 -27.98 -5.10 4.46
CA ASN A 197 -27.63 -3.71 4.16
C ASN A 197 -26.49 -3.56 3.15
N LEU A 198 -26.31 -4.53 2.26
CA LEU A 198 -25.23 -4.50 1.26
C LEU A 198 -25.37 -3.30 0.30
N ASP A 199 -26.60 -2.97 -0.07
CA ASP A 199 -26.90 -1.87 -1.01
C ASP A 199 -26.42 -0.50 -0.49
N PHE A 200 -26.39 -0.31 0.83
CA PHE A 200 -25.89 0.93 1.44
C PHE A 200 -24.39 1.11 1.23
N LEU A 201 -23.65 0.01 1.09
CA LEU A 201 -22.22 0.04 0.85
C LEU A 201 -21.91 0.60 -0.54
N GLU A 202 -22.66 0.16 -1.55
CA GLU A 202 -22.53 0.67 -2.93
C GLU A 202 -22.89 2.17 -3.03
N ILE A 203 -23.90 2.61 -2.27
CA ILE A 203 -24.30 4.01 -2.22
C ILE A 203 -23.19 4.87 -1.59
N VAL A 204 -22.61 4.42 -0.48
CA VAL A 204 -21.51 5.13 0.20
C VAL A 204 -20.26 5.21 -0.68
N GLU A 205 -19.91 4.14 -1.39
CA GLU A 205 -18.78 4.15 -2.32
C GLU A 205 -19.00 5.12 -3.47
N ARG A 206 -20.18 5.09 -4.10
CA ARG A 206 -20.55 6.01 -5.19
C ARG A 206 -20.55 7.47 -4.74
N ASP A 207 -20.99 7.77 -3.53
CA ASP A 207 -21.01 9.13 -2.99
C ASP A 207 -19.60 9.62 -2.59
N LYS A 208 -18.73 8.72 -2.11
CA LYS A 208 -17.29 9.01 -1.91
C LYS A 208 -16.62 9.35 -3.26
N GLU A 209 -16.87 8.58 -4.31
CA GLU A 209 -16.32 8.83 -5.65
C GLU A 209 -16.78 10.18 -6.22
N LYS A 210 -18.09 10.47 -6.19
CA LYS A 210 -18.63 11.77 -6.63
C LYS A 210 -18.02 12.94 -5.87
N SER A 211 -17.82 12.79 -4.56
CA SER A 211 -17.23 13.82 -3.71
C SER A 211 -15.76 14.08 -4.07
N LEU A 212 -15.01 13.02 -4.43
CA LEU A 212 -13.63 13.13 -4.91
C LEU A 212 -13.54 13.79 -6.29
N GLU A 213 -14.41 13.41 -7.24
CA GLU A 213 -14.48 14.05 -8.55
C GLU A 213 -14.81 15.54 -8.45
N LEU A 214 -15.76 15.89 -7.58
CA LEU A 214 -16.17 17.27 -7.36
C LEU A 214 -15.03 18.08 -6.72
N LEU A 215 -14.29 17.48 -5.79
CA LEU A 215 -13.10 18.09 -5.19
C LEU A 215 -12.01 18.35 -6.25
N GLN A 216 -11.73 17.40 -7.14
CA GLN A 216 -10.76 17.59 -8.22
C GLN A 216 -11.16 18.72 -9.17
N LYS A 217 -12.44 18.79 -9.57
CA LYS A 217 -12.96 19.88 -10.41
C LYS A 217 -12.81 21.24 -9.73
N ILE A 218 -13.14 21.31 -8.44
CA ILE A 218 -13.02 22.55 -7.66
C ILE A 218 -11.55 22.96 -7.51
N GLU A 219 -10.64 22.03 -7.23
CA GLU A 219 -9.20 22.33 -7.12
C GLU A 219 -8.60 22.77 -8.47
N ALA A 220 -9.07 22.20 -9.59
CA ALA A 220 -8.69 22.66 -10.92
C ALA A 220 -9.18 24.10 -11.19
N HIS A 221 -10.44 24.40 -10.89
CA HIS A 221 -10.97 25.76 -11.00
C HIS A 221 -10.21 26.74 -10.11
N ARG A 222 -9.94 26.39 -8.84
CA ARG A 222 -9.13 27.19 -7.91
C ARG A 222 -7.80 27.59 -8.53
N LYS A 223 -7.09 26.66 -9.19
CA LYS A 223 -5.82 26.95 -9.87
C LYS A 223 -5.98 27.94 -11.02
N VAL A 224 -7.03 27.80 -11.83
CA VAL A 224 -7.31 28.73 -12.95
C VAL A 224 -7.62 30.13 -12.42
N PHE A 225 -8.44 30.25 -11.38
CA PHE A 225 -8.77 31.55 -10.79
C PHE A 225 -7.57 32.20 -10.10
N ASN A 226 -6.73 31.44 -9.42
CA ASN A 226 -5.47 31.94 -8.85
C ASN A 226 -4.44 32.35 -9.93
N TRP A 227 -4.54 31.81 -11.15
CA TRP A 227 -3.71 32.23 -12.28
C TRP A 227 -4.16 33.57 -12.86
N ILE A 228 -5.47 33.85 -12.85
CA ILE A 228 -6.04 35.13 -13.29
C ILE A 228 -5.71 36.24 -12.28
N SER A 229 -5.88 35.96 -10.98
CA SER A 229 -5.53 36.88 -9.91
C SER A 229 -5.08 36.08 -8.68
N PRO A 230 -3.85 36.31 -8.17
CA PRO A 230 -3.37 35.63 -6.98
C PRO A 230 -4.36 35.76 -5.81
N GLY A 231 -4.71 34.65 -5.17
CA GLY A 231 -5.62 34.60 -4.01
C GLY A 231 -7.11 34.51 -4.34
N TYR A 232 -7.55 34.84 -5.56
CA TYR A 232 -8.97 34.88 -5.91
C TYR A 232 -9.64 33.49 -5.89
N GLY A 233 -8.93 32.45 -6.34
CA GLY A 233 -9.39 31.07 -6.24
C GLY A 233 -9.49 30.57 -4.80
N ASP A 234 -8.68 31.11 -3.89
CA ASP A 234 -8.70 30.75 -2.47
C ASP A 234 -9.96 31.32 -1.80
N GLU A 235 -10.28 32.59 -2.04
CA GLU A 235 -11.50 33.24 -1.53
C GLU A 235 -12.79 32.52 -1.97
N VAL A 236 -12.85 32.06 -3.22
CA VAL A 236 -14.06 31.46 -3.78
C VAL A 236 -14.24 29.98 -3.40
N TYR A 237 -13.14 29.23 -3.30
CA TYR A 237 -13.19 27.77 -3.21
C TYR A 237 -12.63 27.16 -1.93
N GLU A 238 -11.85 27.88 -1.12
CA GLU A 238 -11.22 27.31 0.09
C GLU A 238 -12.27 26.77 1.08
N GLY A 239 -13.36 27.52 1.31
CA GLY A 239 -14.46 27.07 2.18
C GLY A 239 -15.14 25.80 1.66
N LYS A 240 -15.35 25.69 0.35
CA LYS A 240 -15.96 24.52 -0.29
C LYS A 240 -15.04 23.30 -0.22
N ILE A 241 -13.74 23.50 -0.47
CA ILE A 241 -12.74 22.43 -0.37
C ILE A 241 -12.64 21.93 1.06
N LYS A 242 -12.59 22.83 2.06
CA LYS A 242 -12.57 22.44 3.48
C LYS A 242 -13.83 21.67 3.88
N ALA A 243 -15.01 22.10 3.44
CA ALA A 243 -16.25 21.38 3.71
C ALA A 243 -16.22 19.95 3.15
N ILE A 244 -15.80 19.77 1.89
CA ILE A 244 -15.74 18.44 1.26
C ILE A 244 -14.66 17.56 1.91
N LYS A 245 -13.48 18.11 2.20
CA LYS A 245 -12.40 17.39 2.91
C LYS A 245 -12.83 16.97 4.30
N ASN A 246 -13.54 17.82 5.04
CA ASN A 246 -14.08 17.49 6.34
C ASN A 246 -15.08 16.33 6.24
N THR A 247 -16.01 16.36 5.29
CA THR A 247 -16.96 15.25 5.06
C THR A 247 -16.27 13.94 4.69
N LEU A 248 -15.24 13.98 3.85
CA LEU A 248 -14.43 12.80 3.50
C LEU A 248 -13.65 12.27 4.72
N SER A 249 -13.07 13.16 5.53
CA SER A 249 -12.30 12.78 6.72
C SER A 249 -13.17 12.28 7.87
N LEU A 250 -14.40 12.80 8.02
CA LEU A 250 -15.40 12.32 8.97
C LEU A 250 -15.80 10.89 8.61
N ASN A 251 -16.00 10.60 7.32
CA ASN A 251 -16.30 9.25 6.84
C ASN A 251 -15.14 8.24 7.00
N ASP A 252 -13.92 8.70 7.28
CA ASP A 252 -12.76 7.84 7.59
C ASP A 252 -12.49 7.74 9.12
N SER A 253 -13.12 8.60 9.93
CA SER A 253 -12.92 8.67 11.39
C SER A 253 -14.17 8.33 12.22
N THR A 254 -15.34 8.18 11.61
CA THR A 254 -16.55 7.72 12.31
C THR A 254 -16.52 6.20 12.53
N VAL A 255 -16.11 5.80 13.73
CA VAL A 255 -16.84 4.76 14.47
C VAL A 255 -18.11 5.44 15.00
N PRO A 256 -19.33 5.13 14.54
CA PRO A 256 -20.52 5.62 15.20
C PRO A 256 -20.71 4.85 16.50
N GLY A 257 -20.19 5.43 17.58
CA GLY A 257 -20.73 5.26 18.92
C GLY A 257 -21.67 6.43 19.21
N ALA A 258 -22.85 6.10 19.74
CA ALA A 258 -23.88 7.02 20.22
C ALA A 258 -24.67 7.79 19.14
N VAL A 259 -25.76 7.16 18.69
CA VAL A 259 -26.98 7.88 18.33
C VAL A 259 -27.51 8.50 19.63
N GLU A 260 -27.35 9.81 19.82
CA GLU A 260 -28.14 10.53 20.82
C GLU A 260 -29.63 10.46 20.43
N PRO A 261 -30.53 10.16 21.38
CA PRO A 261 -31.95 10.05 21.10
C PRO A 261 -32.52 11.42 20.76
N ARG A 262 -32.97 11.60 19.50
CA ARG A 262 -33.82 12.73 19.13
C ARG A 262 -35.11 12.66 19.93
N LYS A 263 -35.29 13.63 20.82
CA LYS A 263 -36.50 13.91 21.60
C LYS A 263 -37.75 13.78 20.73
N THR A 264 -38.63 12.86 21.10
CA THR A 264 -40.03 12.84 20.70
C THR A 264 -40.71 14.12 21.22
N ILE A 265 -41.07 15.01 20.31
CA ILE A 265 -42.05 16.05 20.60
C ILE A 265 -43.43 15.40 20.45
N ASN A 266 -44.03 15.06 21.59
CA ASN A 266 -45.46 14.76 21.67
C ASN A 266 -46.23 16.04 21.32
N SER A 267 -47.00 16.01 20.24
CA SER A 267 -48.18 16.87 20.08
C SER A 267 -49.42 15.98 20.15
N LYS A 268 -49.96 15.88 21.38
CA LYS A 268 -51.39 15.60 21.61
C LYS A 268 -51.99 16.88 22.17
N GLY A 269 -53.22 17.15 21.73
CA GLY A 269 -53.81 18.47 21.69
C GLY A 269 -54.18 19.11 23.02
N ALA A 270 -54.40 20.42 22.92
CA ALA A 270 -55.60 21.11 23.39
C ALA A 270 -56.00 22.10 22.29
#